data_AF-A0A7S2X7T5-F1
#
_entry.id   AF-A0A7S2X7T5-F1
#
_cell.length_a   1.000
_cell.length_b   1.000
_cell.length_c   1.000
_cell.angle_alpha   90.00
_cell.angle_beta   90.00
_cell.angle_gamma   90.00
#
_symmetry.space_group_name_H-M   'P 1'
#
loop_
_entity.id
_entity.type
_entity.pdbx_description
1 polymer ?
#
loop_
_entity_poly.entity_id
_entity_poly.type
_entity_poly.pdbx_seq_one_letter_code
_entity_poly.pdbx_strand_id
1 'polypeptide(L)'
;LIKCADISHPSRILPLHKKWCALIQEEFLNQGDQEADLGLAKSRGMDRKTCNSQSIAKGNVGFIKFIVNPLFEIMRSRLHNPQFSRNIASNLGYWHKIANKSGSPSAPKELSPKSLVLKKRIGLKFNPRRRHASSPVNSPIQKQRANTRGGTLMNPIS
;
A
#
# COMPACT_ATOMS: atom_id res chain seq x y z
N LEU A 1 8.47 17.62 0.61
CA LEU A 1 8.34 17.56 -0.86
C LEU A 1 9.55 16.90 -1.53
N ILE A 2 10.79 17.31 -1.24
CA ILE A 2 12.02 16.73 -1.82
C ILE A 2 12.06 15.20 -1.74
N LYS A 3 11.93 14.62 -0.53
CA LYS A 3 11.94 13.15 -0.34
C LYS A 3 10.83 12.41 -1.10
N CYS A 4 9.72 13.07 -1.43
CA CYS A 4 8.63 12.44 -2.17
C CYS A 4 8.89 12.46 -3.67
N ALA A 5 9.65 13.44 -4.18
CA ALA A 5 10.03 13.50 -5.58
C ALA A 5 10.91 12.31 -5.95
N ASP A 6 11.92 12.03 -5.13
CA ASP A 6 12.94 10.99 -5.38
C ASP A 6 12.36 9.57 -5.43
N ILE A 7 11.28 9.30 -4.69
CA ILE A 7 10.63 7.98 -4.64
C ILE A 7 9.18 7.97 -5.14
N SER A 8 8.82 8.94 -6.00
CA SER A 8 7.47 9.07 -6.55
C SER A 8 7.14 8.06 -7.65
N HIS A 9 8.11 7.32 -8.20
CA HIS A 9 7.87 6.41 -9.33
C HIS A 9 6.73 5.39 -9.11
N PRO A 10 6.41 4.89 -7.89
CA PRO A 10 5.28 3.99 -7.67
C PRO A 10 3.91 4.67 -7.72
N SER A 11 3.85 6.01 -7.72
CA SER A 11 2.63 6.78 -7.92
C SER A 11 2.34 7.10 -9.39
N ARG A 12 3.24 6.69 -10.29
CA ARG A 12 3.05 6.80 -11.74
C ARG A 12 2.23 5.63 -12.29
N ILE A 13 1.71 5.79 -13.50
CA ILE A 13 1.04 4.71 -14.22
C ILE A 13 1.96 3.49 -14.36
N LEU A 14 1.37 2.30 -14.38
CA LEU A 14 2.11 1.04 -14.34
C LEU A 14 3.21 0.91 -15.40
N PRO A 15 3.02 1.29 -16.69
CA PRO A 15 4.08 1.19 -17.69
C PRO A 15 5.33 2.01 -17.32
N LEU A 16 5.12 3.23 -16.83
CA LEU A 16 6.21 4.09 -16.41
C LEU A 16 6.88 3.54 -15.15
N HIS A 17 6.09 3.15 -14.15
CA HIS A 17 6.61 2.54 -12.93
C HIS A 17 7.50 1.33 -13.23
N LYS A 18 7.07 0.44 -14.12
CA LYS A 18 7.85 -0.73 -14.55
C LYS A 18 9.19 -0.33 -15.18
N LYS A 19 9.20 0.68 -16.06
CA LYS A 19 10.43 1.18 -16.68
C LYS A 19 11.41 1.67 -15.62
N TRP A 20 10.94 2.45 -14.65
CA TRP A 20 11.77 2.90 -13.53
C TRP A 20 12.33 1.74 -12.71
N CYS A 21 11.50 0.74 -12.38
CA CYS A 21 11.96 -0.44 -11.64
C CYS A 21 13.01 -1.24 -12.42
N ALA A 22 12.90 -1.32 -13.74
CA ALA A 22 13.88 -1.99 -14.59
C ALA A 22 15.24 -1.26 -14.57
N LEU A 23 15.23 0.06 -14.71
CA LEU A 23 16.44 0.88 -14.66
C LEU A 23 17.16 0.80 -13.30
N ILE A 24 16.41 0.88 -12.20
CA ILE A 24 16.98 0.74 -10.85
C ILE A 24 17.57 -0.66 -10.65
N GLN A 25 16.89 -1.70 -11.16
CA GLN A 25 17.40 -3.06 -11.04
C GLN A 25 18.67 -3.25 -11.87
N GLU A 26 18.76 -2.65 -13.06
CA GLU A 26 19.96 -2.67 -13.88
C GLU A 26 21.14 -2.00 -13.16
N GLU A 27 20.91 -0.83 -12.56
CA GLU A 27 21.92 -0.12 -11.76
C GLU A 27 22.43 -1.00 -10.59
N PHE A 28 21.52 -1.66 -9.86
CA PHE A 28 21.90 -2.58 -8.78
C PHE A 28 22.74 -3.76 -9.27
N LEU A 29 22.43 -4.32 -10.43
CA LEU A 29 23.21 -5.42 -10.99
C LEU A 29 24.59 -4.97 -11.42
N ASN A 30 24.69 -3.78 -12.05
CA ASN A 30 25.97 -3.21 -12.44
C ASN A 30 26.85 -2.91 -11.23
N GLN A 31 26.25 -2.41 -10.14
CA GLN A 31 26.96 -2.22 -8.88
C GLN A 31 27.47 -3.55 -8.30
N GLY A 32 26.64 -4.59 -8.32
CA GLY A 32 27.08 -5.91 -7.85
C GLY A 32 28.20 -6.50 -8.68
N ASP A 33 28.25 -6.24 -9.99
CA ASP A 33 29.36 -6.65 -10.83
C ASP A 33 30.65 -5.91 -10.47
N GLN A 34 30.58 -4.58 -10.27
CA GLN A 34 31.71 -3.80 -9.78
C GLN A 34 32.21 -4.26 -8.40
N GLU A 35 31.31 -4.62 -7.48
CA GLU A 35 31.68 -5.19 -6.18
C GLU A 35 32.47 -6.49 -6.36
N ALA A 36 32.04 -7.37 -7.28
CA ALA A 36 32.76 -8.62 -7.55
C ALA A 36 34.12 -8.39 -8.22
N ASP A 37 34.22 -7.43 -9.14
CA ASP A 37 35.50 -7.08 -9.79
C ASP A 37 36.52 -6.55 -8.77
N LEU A 38 36.05 -5.89 -7.71
CA LEU A 38 36.86 -5.44 -6.58
C LEU A 38 37.12 -6.54 -5.53
N GLY A 39 36.67 -7.77 -5.74
CA GLY A 39 36.79 -8.87 -4.78
C GLY A 39 35.90 -8.72 -3.53
N LEU A 40 34.90 -7.84 -3.57
CA LEU A 40 33.95 -7.61 -2.48
C LEU A 40 32.77 -8.58 -2.59
N ALA A 41 32.15 -8.89 -1.45
CA ALA A 41 30.92 -9.66 -1.42
C ALA A 41 29.77 -8.81 -2.00
N LYS A 42 29.06 -9.34 -3.00
CA LYS A 42 27.92 -8.65 -3.63
C LYS A 42 26.84 -8.30 -2.60
N SER A 43 26.37 -7.06 -2.67
CA SER A 43 25.28 -6.53 -1.87
C SER A 43 23.96 -7.25 -2.18
N ARG A 44 23.06 -7.29 -1.18
CA ARG A 44 21.79 -8.03 -1.30
C ARG A 44 20.94 -7.48 -2.45
N GLY A 45 20.57 -8.37 -3.38
CA GLY A 45 19.75 -8.02 -4.54
C GLY A 45 20.54 -7.47 -5.74
N MET A 46 21.88 -7.43 -5.63
CA MET A 46 22.79 -6.99 -6.68
C MET A 46 23.45 -8.17 -7.44
N ASP A 47 23.10 -9.40 -7.10
CA ASP A 47 23.61 -10.59 -7.80
C ASP A 47 22.65 -11.06 -8.90
N ARG A 48 23.14 -11.06 -10.15
CA ARG A 48 22.43 -11.56 -11.34
C ARG A 48 21.93 -12.99 -11.17
N LYS A 49 22.64 -13.85 -10.44
CA LYS A 49 22.24 -15.26 -10.23
C LYS A 49 20.98 -15.39 -9.38
N THR A 50 20.75 -14.43 -8.49
CA THR A 50 19.59 -14.42 -7.57
C THR A 50 18.50 -13.43 -8.01
N CYS A 51 18.80 -12.62 -9.02
CA CYS A 51 17.89 -11.65 -9.61
C CYS A 51 16.97 -12.33 -10.62
N ASN A 52 15.74 -12.57 -10.21
CA ASN A 52 14.68 -13.11 -11.06
C ASN A 52 13.39 -12.31 -10.85
N SER A 53 12.40 -12.54 -11.71
CA SER A 53 11.13 -11.81 -11.68
C SER A 53 10.44 -11.85 -10.32
N GLN A 54 10.61 -12.92 -9.54
CA GLN A 54 10.01 -13.07 -8.22
C GLN A 54 10.76 -12.26 -7.15
N SER A 55 12.10 -12.28 -7.16
CA SER A 55 12.90 -11.50 -6.20
C SER A 55 12.74 -9.99 -6.45
N ILE A 56 12.68 -9.56 -7.71
CA ILE A 56 12.35 -8.18 -8.11
C ILE A 56 10.95 -7.80 -7.60
N ALA A 57 9.95 -8.67 -7.79
CA ALA A 57 8.59 -8.40 -7.34
C ALA A 57 8.49 -8.30 -5.81
N LYS A 58 9.13 -9.20 -5.07
CA LYS A 58 9.19 -9.15 -3.60
C LYS A 58 9.87 -7.86 -3.11
N GLY A 59 10.95 -7.44 -3.78
CA GLY A 59 11.63 -6.16 -3.51
C GLY A 59 10.70 -4.97 -3.67
N ASN A 60 10.00 -4.89 -4.81
CA ASN A 60 9.04 -3.81 -5.09
C ASN A 60 7.84 -3.81 -4.12
N VAL A 61 7.30 -4.97 -3.76
CA VAL A 61 6.26 -5.09 -2.73
C VAL A 61 6.75 -4.52 -1.40
N GLY A 62 7.96 -4.90 -0.98
CA GLY A 62 8.56 -4.40 0.27
C GLY A 62 8.76 -2.88 0.23
N PHE A 63 9.33 -2.37 -0.85
CA PHE A 63 9.56 -0.95 -1.04
C PHE A 63 8.25 -0.14 -0.97
N ILE A 64 7.23 -0.56 -1.72
CA ILE A 64 5.95 0.15 -1.74
C ILE A 64 5.28 0.11 -0.36
N LYS A 65 5.25 -1.05 0.30
CA LYS A 65 4.58 -1.20 1.60
C LYS A 65 5.26 -0.44 2.72
N PHE A 66 6.57 -0.52 2.81
CA PHE A 66 7.30 -0.06 3.99
C PHE A 66 7.89 1.34 3.84
N ILE A 67 8.08 1.81 2.60
CA ILE A 67 8.68 3.12 2.33
C ILE A 67 7.65 4.06 1.70
N VAL A 68 7.00 3.65 0.62
CA VAL A 68 6.16 4.54 -0.20
C VAL A 68 4.82 4.82 0.44
N ASN A 69 4.10 3.78 0.89
CA ASN A 69 2.78 3.92 1.50
C ASN A 69 2.79 4.83 2.75
N PRO A 70 3.72 4.65 3.72
CA PRO A 70 3.79 5.56 4.87
C PRO A 70 4.05 7.01 4.46
N LEU A 71 4.91 7.23 3.46
CA LEU A 71 5.21 8.56 2.95
C LEU A 71 4.00 9.20 2.26
N PHE A 72 3.30 8.44 1.42
CA PHE A 72 2.13 8.93 0.69
C PHE A 72 0.91 9.17 1.59
N GLU A 73 0.75 8.43 2.69
CA GLU A 73 -0.33 8.70 3.65
C GLU A 73 -0.17 10.06 4.32
N ILE A 74 1.06 10.41 4.73
CA ILE A 74 1.36 11.73 5.29
C ILE A 74 1.11 12.84 4.25
N MET A 75 1.47 12.56 3.00
CA MET A 75 1.34 13.53 1.90
C MET A 75 -0.07 13.60 1.31
N ARG A 76 -0.97 12.68 1.65
CA ARG A 76 -2.32 12.58 1.07
C ARG A 76 -3.14 13.86 1.27
N SER A 77 -2.98 14.53 2.41
CA SER A 77 -3.65 15.81 2.68
C SER A 77 -3.08 16.99 1.90
N ARG A 78 -1.85 16.85 1.37
CA ARG A 78 -1.16 17.89 0.57
C ARG A 78 -1.27 17.64 -0.93
N LEU A 79 -1.40 16.37 -1.32
CA LEU A 79 -1.57 15.93 -2.69
C LEU A 79 -3.07 15.80 -2.98
N HIS A 80 -3.71 16.87 -3.44
CA HIS A 80 -5.13 16.88 -3.81
C HIS A 80 -5.46 16.06 -5.08
N ASN A 81 -4.65 15.04 -5.41
CA ASN A 81 -4.85 14.17 -6.56
C ASN A 81 -4.95 12.70 -6.11
N PRO A 82 -6.15 12.09 -6.12
CA PRO A 82 -6.35 10.71 -5.71
C PRO A 82 -5.71 9.69 -6.66
N GLN A 83 -5.32 10.09 -7.87
CA GLN A 83 -4.69 9.20 -8.84
C GLN A 83 -3.37 8.63 -8.32
N PHE A 84 -2.64 9.37 -7.50
CA PHE A 84 -1.40 8.87 -6.92
C PHE A 84 -1.64 7.65 -6.03
N SER A 85 -2.61 7.72 -5.12
CA SER A 85 -2.98 6.60 -4.25
C SER A 85 -3.52 5.41 -5.05
N ARG A 86 -4.33 5.67 -6.10
CA ARG A 86 -4.83 4.62 -7.00
C ARG A 86 -3.70 3.91 -7.74
N ASN A 87 -2.74 4.66 -8.27
CA ASN A 87 -1.59 4.11 -8.97
C ASN A 87 -0.71 3.27 -8.03
N ILE A 88 -0.45 3.75 -6.82
CA ILE A 88 0.32 3.00 -5.81
C ILE A 88 -0.38 1.67 -5.48
N ALA A 89 -1.69 1.69 -5.25
CA ALA A 89 -2.47 0.48 -4.97
C ALA A 89 -2.45 -0.50 -6.17
N SER A 90 -2.62 0.02 -7.38
CA SER A 90 -2.58 -0.79 -8.62
C SER A 90 -1.20 -1.43 -8.84
N ASN A 91 -0.13 -0.64 -8.71
CA ASN A 91 1.25 -1.11 -8.84
C ASN A 91 1.60 -2.14 -7.76
N LEU A 92 1.16 -1.94 -6.51
CA LEU A 92 1.32 -2.91 -5.44
C LEU A 92 0.60 -4.24 -5.77
N GLY A 93 -0.62 -4.17 -6.30
CA GLY A 93 -1.38 -5.33 -6.75
C GLY A 93 -0.69 -6.09 -7.89
N TYR A 94 -0.12 -5.37 -8.85
CA TYR A 94 0.68 -5.95 -9.94
C TYR A 94 1.87 -6.76 -9.41
N TRP A 95 2.67 -6.17 -8.51
CA TRP A 95 3.84 -6.85 -7.96
C TRP A 95 3.46 -8.02 -7.05
N HIS A 96 2.35 -7.94 -6.32
CA HIS A 96 1.83 -9.08 -5.56
C HIS A 96 1.49 -10.27 -6.44
N LYS A 97 0.85 -10.04 -7.60
CA LYS A 97 0.53 -11.12 -8.54
C LYS A 97 1.79 -11.83 -9.05
N ILE A 98 2.87 -11.09 -9.30
CA ILE A 98 4.14 -11.68 -9.75
C ILE A 98 4.84 -12.42 -8.62
N ALA A 99 4.86 -11.85 -7.42
CA ALA A 99 5.50 -12.46 -6.26
C ALA A 99 4.85 -13.81 -5.86
N ASN A 100 3.54 -13.95 -6.10
CA ASN A 100 2.72 -15.10 -5.71
C ASN A 100 2.50 -16.14 -6.84
N LYS A 101 2.95 -15.88 -8.08
CA LYS A 101 2.63 -16.72 -9.25
C LYS A 101 3.34 -18.09 -9.29
N SER A 102 4.30 -18.34 -8.41
CA SER A 102 4.99 -19.64 -8.27
C SER A 102 4.65 -20.24 -6.91
N GLY A 103 3.93 -21.36 -6.89
CA GLY A 103 3.48 -22.04 -5.67
C GLY A 103 4.63 -22.44 -4.74
N SER A 104 4.76 -21.73 -3.61
CA SER A 104 4.95 -22.29 -2.26
C SER A 104 4.82 -21.16 -1.22
N PRO A 105 4.19 -21.39 -0.06
CA PRO A 105 4.09 -20.39 1.00
C PRO A 105 5.42 -20.29 1.76
N SER A 106 6.37 -19.51 1.24
CA SER A 106 7.56 -19.17 2.02
C SER A 106 7.18 -18.19 3.12
N ALA A 107 7.29 -18.64 4.38
CA ALA A 107 7.05 -17.93 5.63
C ALA A 107 7.56 -16.47 5.64
N PRO A 108 6.98 -15.58 6.46
CA PRO A 108 7.41 -14.19 6.56
C PRO A 108 8.87 -14.14 7.02
N LYS A 109 9.80 -13.86 6.11
CA LYS A 109 11.18 -13.53 6.50
C LYS A 109 11.18 -12.12 7.05
N GLU A 110 11.42 -12.07 8.35
CA GLU A 110 11.58 -10.93 9.22
C GLU A 110 12.31 -9.76 8.54
N LEU A 111 11.77 -8.56 8.75
CA LEU A 111 12.24 -7.32 8.15
C LEU A 111 13.67 -7.03 8.65
N SER A 112 14.62 -6.81 7.74
CA SER A 112 16.03 -6.63 8.16
C SER A 112 16.18 -5.42 9.10
N PRO A 113 17.13 -5.48 10.07
CA PRO A 113 17.32 -4.45 11.10
C PRO A 113 17.50 -3.02 10.58
N LYS A 114 17.93 -2.85 9.32
CA LYS A 114 18.12 -1.53 8.70
C LYS A 114 16.80 -0.79 8.44
N SER A 115 15.70 -1.51 8.24
CA SER A 115 14.35 -0.90 8.09
C SER A 115 13.79 -0.35 9.41
N LEU A 116 14.22 -0.89 10.56
CA LEU A 116 13.87 -0.40 11.89
C LEU A 116 14.56 0.93 12.21
N VAL A 117 15.76 1.17 11.66
CA VAL A 117 16.47 2.45 11.83
C VAL A 117 15.69 3.59 11.17
N LEU A 118 15.02 3.33 10.04
CA LEU A 118 14.14 4.33 9.42
C LEU A 118 12.95 4.64 10.32
N LYS A 119 12.29 3.64 10.93
CA LYS A 119 11.18 3.87 11.89
C LYS A 119 11.59 4.70 13.10
N LYS A 120 12.82 4.55 13.61
CA LYS A 120 13.31 5.28 14.79
C LYS A 120 13.60 6.75 14.50
N ARG A 121 13.86 7.13 13.24
CA ARG A 121 14.26 8.49 12.83
C ARG A 121 13.10 9.41 12.44
N ILE A 122 11.88 8.88 12.30
CA ILE A 122 10.66 9.63 11.88
C ILE A 122 9.62 9.83 12.99
N GLY A 123 9.89 9.43 14.23
CA GLY A 123 9.05 9.79 15.38
C GLY A 123 7.59 9.32 15.32
N LEU A 124 7.25 8.34 14.47
CA LEU A 124 5.89 7.79 14.39
C LEU A 124 5.66 6.83 15.56
N LYS A 125 5.06 7.33 16.64
CA LYS A 125 4.56 6.49 17.74
C LYS A 125 3.37 5.66 17.23
N PHE A 126 3.57 4.36 17.10
CA PHE A 126 2.51 3.39 16.82
C PHE A 126 1.67 3.20 18.10
N ASN A 127 0.38 3.53 18.05
CA ASN A 127 -0.58 3.20 19.12
C ASN A 127 -1.36 1.94 18.75
N PRO A 128 -1.11 0.79 19.40
CA PRO A 128 -1.70 -0.50 19.02
C PRO A 128 -3.03 -0.70 19.75
N ARG A 129 -4.05 0.15 19.54
CA ARG A 129 -5.39 -0.10 20.10
C ARG A 129 -6.47 0.72 19.40
N ARG A 130 -6.99 0.20 18.30
CA ARG A 130 -8.42 0.29 17.94
C ARG A 130 -8.78 -0.88 17.01
N ARG A 131 -9.06 -2.02 17.63
CA ARG A 131 -9.98 -3.01 17.08
C ARG A 131 -11.37 -2.63 17.59
N HIS A 132 -12.24 -2.15 16.70
CA HIS A 132 -13.68 -2.31 16.86
C HIS A 132 -14.12 -3.09 15.62
N ALA A 133 -14.30 -4.40 15.74
CA ALA A 133 -15.50 -5.03 16.28
C ALA A 133 -16.68 -4.78 15.34
N SER A 134 -16.95 -5.81 14.54
CA SER A 134 -18.20 -6.10 13.87
C SER A 134 -19.40 -5.97 14.81
N SER A 135 -20.51 -5.43 14.32
CA SER A 135 -21.85 -5.67 14.87
C SER A 135 -22.92 -5.51 13.78
N PRO A 136 -24.10 -6.13 13.97
CA PRO A 136 -24.77 -6.92 12.94
C PRO A 136 -25.91 -6.18 12.21
N VAL A 137 -26.39 -6.84 11.16
CA VAL A 137 -27.66 -6.63 10.46
C VAL A 137 -28.83 -6.53 11.47
N ASN A 138 -29.65 -5.49 11.34
CA ASN A 138 -31.11 -5.57 11.46
C ASN A 138 -31.79 -4.26 11.00
N SER A 139 -32.68 -4.39 10.01
CA SER A 139 -33.57 -3.35 9.50
C SER A 139 -34.84 -3.25 10.36
N PRO A 140 -35.45 -2.07 10.56
CA PRO A 140 -36.85 -1.97 10.92
C PRO A 140 -37.68 -1.35 9.79
N ILE A 141 -38.60 -2.18 9.29
CA ILE A 141 -39.76 -1.82 8.49
C ILE A 141 -40.67 -0.90 9.31
N GLN A 142 -40.91 0.33 8.84
CA GLN A 142 -41.99 1.18 9.36
C GLN A 142 -43.34 0.67 8.82
N LYS A 143 -44.10 -0.03 9.68
CA LYS A 143 -45.53 -0.28 9.48
C LYS A 143 -46.29 1.03 9.74
N GLN A 144 -46.83 1.64 8.69
CA GLN A 144 -47.86 2.68 8.83
C GLN A 144 -49.13 2.05 9.40
N ARG A 145 -49.66 2.69 10.46
CA ARG A 145 -50.87 2.34 11.18
C ARG A 145 -52.11 2.61 10.32
N ALA A 146 -52.97 1.60 10.20
CA ALA A 146 -54.40 1.78 10.00
C ALA A 146 -55.09 1.44 11.33
N ASN A 147 -55.85 2.38 11.91
CA ASN A 147 -57.12 2.03 12.53
C ASN A 147 -58.04 3.26 12.62
N THR A 148 -59.30 2.97 12.32
CA THR A 148 -60.46 3.85 12.12
C THR A 148 -61.32 3.85 13.39
N ARG A 149 -62.27 4.80 13.46
CA ARG A 149 -63.38 5.01 14.44
C ARG A 149 -62.99 5.94 15.59
N GLY A 150 -63.72 7.00 15.92
CA GLY A 150 -65.00 7.57 15.47
C GLY A 150 -65.38 8.63 16.52
N GLY A 151 -66.05 9.72 16.13
CA GLY A 151 -66.50 10.74 17.10
C GLY A 151 -66.81 12.10 16.48
N THR A 152 -68.05 12.24 16.06
CA THR A 152 -68.78 13.46 15.67
C THR A 152 -68.63 14.61 16.69
N LEU A 153 -68.50 15.86 16.23
CA LEU A 153 -69.41 16.99 16.54
C LEU A 153 -68.89 18.34 15.99
N MET A 154 -69.67 18.90 15.07
CA MET A 154 -70.05 20.31 14.90
C MET A 154 -68.99 21.42 14.63
N ASN A 155 -69.06 21.93 13.39
CA ASN A 155 -68.87 23.33 12.96
C ASN A 155 -69.83 24.29 13.73
N PRO A 156 -69.66 25.65 13.78
CA PRO A 156 -69.50 26.49 12.58
C PRO A 156 -68.80 27.89 12.66
N ILE A 157 -68.37 28.34 11.46
CA ILE A 157 -68.55 29.66 10.81
C ILE A 157 -68.15 30.96 11.55
N SER A 158 -67.06 31.60 11.13
CA SER A 158 -67.02 32.85 10.31
C SER A 158 -65.57 33.24 10.05
#